data_AF-A0A6Y6EWB0-F1
#
_entry.id   AF-A0A6Y6EWB0-F1
#
_cell.length_a   1.000
_cell.length_b   1.000
_cell.length_c   1.000
_cell.angle_alpha   90.00
_cell.angle_beta   90.00
_cell.angle_gamma   90.00
#
_symmetry.space_group_name_H-M   'P 1'
#
loop_
_entity.id
_entity.type
_entity.pdbx_description
1 polymer ?
#
loop_
_entity_poly.entity_id
_entity_poly.type
_entity_poly.pdbx_seq_one_letter_code
_entity_poly.pdbx_strand_id
1 'polypeptide(L)'
;MSDPVRITNPGAESLGYDSDGHEIMAVDIYVNPPRVDVFHGTPPAWSSFGNKTIWGGNEWVDDSPTRSDIEKRDKEITAYKNTLSAQQKENENKRTEAGKRLSAAIAAREKDENTLKTLRAGNADAADITRQEFRLLQAELREYGFRTEIAGYDALRLHTESRMLFADADSLRISPREARSLIEQAEKRQKDAQNADKKAADMLAEYERRKGILDTRLSELEKNGGAALAVLDAQQARLLGQQTRNDRAISEARNKLSSVTESLKTA
;
A
#
# COMPACT_ATOMS: atom_id res chain seq x y z
N MET A 1 53.11 0.41 8.45
CA MET A 1 51.74 0.96 8.40
C MET A 1 50.98 0.05 7.47
N SER A 2 50.15 -0.82 8.04
CA SER A 2 49.44 -1.88 7.32
C SER A 2 48.05 -1.37 6.95
N ASP A 3 47.73 -1.34 5.66
CA ASP A 3 46.38 -1.09 5.19
C ASP A 3 45.43 -2.19 5.68
N PRO A 4 44.23 -1.85 6.19
CA PRO A 4 43.24 -2.86 6.51
C PRO A 4 42.64 -3.42 5.21
N VAL A 5 42.94 -4.69 4.95
CA VAL A 5 42.30 -5.50 3.91
C VAL A 5 40.79 -5.49 4.16
N ARG A 6 40.03 -4.76 3.33
CA ARG A 6 38.59 -4.92 3.22
C ARG A 6 38.34 -6.29 2.60
N ILE A 7 37.97 -7.26 3.43
CA ILE A 7 37.36 -8.51 2.99
C ILE A 7 35.96 -8.14 2.47
N THR A 8 35.85 -7.83 1.19
CA THR A 8 34.56 -7.75 0.50
C THR A 8 34.06 -9.18 0.33
N ASN A 9 33.07 -9.55 1.15
CA ASN A 9 32.36 -10.81 1.03
C ASN A 9 31.51 -10.75 -0.26
N PRO A 10 31.80 -11.52 -1.32
CA PRO A 10 31.08 -11.40 -2.60
C PRO A 10 29.65 -12.01 -2.53
N GLY A 11 29.30 -12.67 -1.42
CA GLY A 11 27.99 -13.30 -1.22
C GLY A 11 26.93 -12.41 -0.56
N ALA A 12 27.19 -11.11 -0.41
CA ALA A 12 26.28 -10.16 0.24
C ALA A 12 25.88 -8.98 -0.66
N GLU A 13 25.97 -9.15 -1.99
CA GLU A 13 25.26 -8.26 -2.92
C GLU A 13 23.76 -8.55 -2.80
N SER A 14 23.20 -7.82 -1.84
CA SER A 14 21.80 -7.67 -1.47
C SER A 14 20.84 -7.85 -2.65
N LEU A 15 19.95 -8.85 -2.54
CA LEU A 15 18.67 -8.93 -3.28
C LEU A 15 17.84 -7.63 -3.20
N GLY A 16 18.22 -6.72 -2.31
CA GLY A 16 17.63 -5.41 -2.17
C GLY A 16 18.08 -4.40 -3.22
N TYR A 17 19.09 -4.62 -4.07
CA TYR A 17 19.53 -3.62 -5.06
C TYR A 17 19.78 -4.21 -6.46
N ASP A 18 19.49 -3.44 -7.51
CA ASP A 18 19.79 -3.82 -8.89
C ASP A 18 21.24 -3.52 -9.29
N SER A 19 21.61 -3.89 -10.52
CA SER A 19 22.95 -3.65 -11.07
C SER A 19 23.36 -2.18 -11.11
N ASP A 20 22.37 -1.26 -11.04
CA ASP A 20 22.57 0.18 -11.00
C ASP A 20 22.52 0.75 -9.57
N GLY A 21 22.35 -0.12 -8.56
CA GLY A 21 22.29 0.27 -7.15
C GLY A 21 20.92 0.81 -6.70
N HIS A 22 19.82 0.54 -7.41
CA HIS A 22 18.46 0.91 -7.02
C HIS A 22 17.76 -0.17 -6.21
N GLU A 23 17.02 0.24 -5.18
CA GLU A 23 16.37 -0.70 -4.28
C GLU A 23 15.26 -1.50 -5.02
N ILE A 24 15.33 -2.84 -5.00
CA ILE A 24 14.36 -3.74 -5.66
C ILE A 24 13.10 -3.95 -4.80
N MET A 25 13.20 -3.69 -3.49
CA MET A 25 12.11 -3.92 -2.55
C MET A 25 11.49 -2.63 -2.01
N ALA A 26 10.18 -2.51 -2.17
CA ALA A 26 9.35 -1.56 -1.46
C ALA A 26 9.05 -2.05 -0.02
N VAL A 27 9.97 -1.78 0.91
CA VAL A 27 9.84 -2.18 2.33
C VAL A 27 8.62 -1.56 3.02
N ASP A 28 8.22 -0.36 2.59
CA ASP A 28 7.10 0.40 3.16
C ASP A 28 5.74 -0.32 3.06
N ILE A 29 5.53 -1.12 2.00
CA ILE A 29 4.31 -1.92 1.78
C ILE A 29 4.12 -2.99 2.87
N TYR A 30 5.21 -3.52 3.43
CA TYR A 30 5.16 -4.56 4.45
C TYR A 30 5.11 -3.99 5.87
N VAL A 31 5.72 -2.82 6.09
CA VAL A 31 5.81 -2.18 7.41
C VAL A 31 4.51 -1.48 7.79
N ASN A 32 3.90 -0.77 6.83
CA ASN A 32 2.67 -0.01 7.06
C ASN A 32 1.62 -0.32 5.98
N PRO A 33 0.99 -1.51 6.02
CA PRO A 33 -0.11 -1.83 5.11
C PRO A 33 -1.29 -0.86 5.32
N PRO A 34 -2.15 -0.68 4.30
CA PRO A 34 -3.30 0.22 4.39
C PRO A 34 -4.18 -0.18 5.56
N ARG A 35 -4.56 0.80 6.38
CA ARG A 35 -5.45 0.58 7.52
C ARG A 35 -6.78 1.28 7.27
N VAL A 36 -7.87 0.50 7.36
CA VAL A 36 -9.24 1.00 7.26
C VAL A 36 -9.86 0.91 8.65
N ASP A 37 -9.89 2.03 9.37
CA ASP A 37 -10.58 2.12 10.65
C ASP A 37 -12.09 2.32 10.42
N VAL A 38 -12.91 1.60 11.17
CA VAL A 38 -14.37 1.70 11.10
C VAL A 38 -14.86 2.89 11.93
N PHE A 39 -15.98 3.49 11.54
CA PHE A 39 -16.62 4.55 12.32
C PHE A 39 -17.10 4.03 13.69
N HIS A 40 -16.57 4.59 14.77
CA HIS A 40 -17.00 4.28 16.13
C HIS A 40 -17.93 5.39 16.64
N GLY A 41 -19.24 5.23 16.43
CA GLY A 41 -20.22 6.20 16.91
C GLY A 41 -21.37 5.55 17.67
N THR A 42 -21.53 5.94 18.93
CA THR A 42 -22.69 5.60 19.75
C THR A 42 -23.83 6.53 19.38
N PRO A 43 -25.03 6.02 19.01
CA PRO A 43 -26.21 6.84 18.85
C PRO A 43 -26.47 7.67 20.12
N PRO A 44 -26.87 8.95 19.99
CA PRO A 44 -27.16 9.77 21.16
C PRO A 44 -28.37 9.23 21.92
N ALA A 45 -28.31 9.31 23.26
CA ALA A 45 -29.44 9.13 24.14
C ALA A 45 -29.74 10.48 24.80
N TRP A 46 -30.73 11.20 24.26
CA TRP A 46 -31.04 12.56 24.68
C TRP A 46 -31.57 12.60 26.12
N SER A 47 -31.03 13.49 26.95
CA SER A 47 -31.49 13.66 28.33
C SER A 47 -32.67 14.63 28.43
N SER A 48 -33.00 15.34 27.35
CA SER A 48 -34.23 16.12 27.20
C SER A 48 -35.41 15.24 26.78
N PHE A 49 -36.61 15.59 27.26
CA PHE A 49 -37.88 14.96 26.87
C PHE A 49 -37.85 13.41 26.93
N GLY A 50 -37.13 12.84 27.90
CA GLY A 50 -37.02 11.38 28.10
C GLY A 50 -36.51 10.61 26.87
N ASN A 51 -35.64 11.21 26.04
CA ASN A 51 -35.18 10.65 24.76
C ASN A 51 -36.30 10.37 23.75
N LYS A 52 -37.49 10.98 23.90
CA LYS A 52 -38.57 10.87 22.93
C LYS A 52 -38.33 11.81 21.76
N THR A 53 -38.93 11.46 20.63
CA THR A 53 -38.82 12.17 19.36
C THR A 53 -40.20 12.40 18.78
N ILE A 54 -40.39 13.46 18.00
CA ILE A 54 -41.72 13.81 17.47
C ILE A 54 -42.24 12.81 16.42
N TRP A 55 -41.34 12.01 15.86
CA TRP A 55 -41.63 10.98 14.88
C TRP A 55 -41.93 9.63 15.52
N GLY A 56 -41.61 9.45 16.80
CA GLY A 56 -41.91 8.25 17.59
C GLY A 56 -43.37 8.24 18.03
N GLY A 57 -44.23 7.54 17.29
CA GLY A 57 -45.49 6.98 17.81
C GLY A 57 -46.42 7.88 18.62
N ASN A 58 -46.60 9.16 18.26
CA ASN A 58 -47.45 10.12 18.99
C ASN A 58 -48.88 10.28 18.42
N GLU A 59 -49.31 9.41 17.51
CA GLU A 59 -50.56 9.59 16.74
C GLU A 59 -51.84 9.56 17.62
N TRP A 60 -51.78 8.90 18.78
CA TRP A 60 -52.92 8.70 19.68
C TRP A 60 -52.71 9.28 21.08
N VAL A 61 -51.65 10.08 21.29
CA VAL A 61 -51.24 10.58 22.61
C VAL A 61 -50.85 12.06 22.50
N ASP A 62 -51.36 12.89 23.42
CA ASP A 62 -50.92 14.28 23.56
C ASP A 62 -49.67 14.34 24.45
N ASP A 63 -48.53 13.94 23.88
CA ASP A 63 -47.21 14.04 24.51
C ASP A 63 -46.45 15.19 23.86
N SER A 64 -46.90 16.41 24.15
CA SER A 64 -46.39 17.65 23.56
C SER A 64 -45.14 18.15 24.31
N PRO A 65 -44.01 18.43 23.62
CA PRO A 65 -42.80 18.89 24.27
C PRO A 65 -42.95 20.33 24.80
N THR A 66 -42.46 20.58 26.01
CA THR A 66 -42.47 21.94 26.57
C THR A 66 -41.42 22.82 25.88
N ARG A 67 -41.54 24.15 26.01
CA ARG A 67 -40.51 25.08 25.51
C ARG A 67 -39.12 24.76 26.06
N SER A 68 -39.03 24.39 27.34
CA SER A 68 -37.76 24.00 27.97
C SER A 68 -37.21 22.69 27.41
N ASP A 69 -38.07 21.72 27.08
CA ASP A 69 -37.64 20.46 26.45
C ASP A 69 -37.01 20.73 25.08
N ILE A 70 -37.66 21.59 24.28
CA ILE A 70 -37.18 22.00 22.96
C ILE A 70 -35.82 22.71 23.07
N GLU A 71 -35.70 23.72 23.94
CA GLU A 71 -34.45 24.47 24.10
C GLU A 71 -33.31 23.60 24.63
N LYS A 72 -33.61 22.61 25.51
CA LYS A 72 -32.61 21.65 25.98
C LYS A 72 -32.20 20.68 24.88
N ARG A 73 -33.16 20.12 24.12
CA ARG A 73 -32.87 19.23 22.99
C ARG A 73 -31.98 19.90 21.95
N ASP A 74 -32.26 21.15 21.60
CA ASP A 74 -31.46 21.88 20.62
C ASP A 74 -30.01 22.08 21.08
N LYS A 75 -29.78 22.33 22.38
CA LYS A 75 -28.42 22.41 22.93
C LYS A 75 -27.70 21.07 22.85
N GLU A 76 -28.39 19.98 23.16
CA GLU A 76 -27.83 18.62 23.09
C GLU A 76 -27.47 18.25 21.64
N ILE A 77 -28.38 18.47 20.68
CA ILE A 77 -28.14 18.25 19.24
C ILE A 77 -26.96 19.11 18.76
N THR A 78 -26.94 20.39 19.11
CA THR A 78 -25.88 21.31 18.70
C THR A 78 -24.51 20.88 19.22
N ALA A 79 -24.42 20.52 20.50
CA ALA A 79 -23.19 20.03 21.11
C ALA A 79 -22.71 18.74 20.43
N TYR A 80 -23.62 17.78 20.23
CA TYR A 80 -23.31 16.51 19.58
C TYR A 80 -22.82 16.71 18.12
N LYS A 81 -23.51 17.54 17.34
CA LYS A 81 -23.10 17.85 15.96
C LYS A 81 -21.75 18.57 15.90
N ASN A 82 -21.43 19.41 16.88
CA ASN A 82 -20.12 20.04 16.97
C ASN A 82 -19.01 19.01 17.22
N THR A 83 -19.26 18.00 18.05
CA THR A 83 -18.32 16.87 18.24
C THR A 83 -18.09 16.12 16.93
N LEU A 84 -19.16 15.75 16.23
CA LEU A 84 -19.06 15.09 14.92
C LEU A 84 -18.34 15.96 13.88
N SER A 85 -18.60 17.26 13.86
CA SER A 85 -17.94 18.22 12.95
C SER A 85 -16.44 18.33 13.23
N ALA A 86 -16.03 18.33 14.49
CA ALA A 86 -14.62 18.33 14.86
C ALA A 86 -13.91 17.05 14.38
N GLN A 87 -14.53 15.88 14.61
CA GLN A 87 -14.02 14.60 14.12
C GLN A 87 -13.92 14.57 12.59
N GLN A 88 -14.92 15.09 11.89
CA GLN A 88 -14.92 15.15 10.42
C GLN A 88 -13.77 16.00 9.89
N LYS A 89 -13.49 17.15 10.50
CA LYS A 89 -12.36 18.01 10.10
C LYS A 89 -11.02 17.29 10.25
N GLU A 90 -10.83 16.55 11.34
CA GLU A 90 -9.62 15.75 11.53
C GLU A 90 -9.52 14.62 10.48
N ASN A 91 -10.62 13.92 10.21
CA ASN A 91 -10.68 12.87 9.20
C ASN A 91 -10.38 13.40 7.78
N GLU A 92 -10.89 14.58 7.42
CA GLU A 92 -10.58 15.22 6.14
C GLU A 92 -9.11 15.63 6.02
N ASN A 93 -8.47 16.07 7.12
CA ASN A 93 -7.03 16.35 7.12
C ASN A 93 -6.22 15.07 6.86
N LYS A 94 -6.58 13.96 7.49
CA LYS A 94 -5.94 12.65 7.26
C LYS A 94 -6.16 12.16 5.83
N ARG A 95 -7.39 12.28 5.31
CA ARG A 95 -7.73 11.99 3.91
C ARG A 95 -6.91 12.83 2.94
N THR A 96 -6.74 14.12 3.21
CA THR A 96 -5.94 15.03 2.39
C THR A 96 -4.47 14.59 2.34
N GLU A 97 -3.90 14.19 3.48
CA GLU A 97 -2.53 13.70 3.54
C GLU A 97 -2.36 12.35 2.82
N ALA A 98 -3.30 11.42 2.99
CA ALA A 98 -3.36 10.19 2.20
C ALA A 98 -3.48 10.48 0.69
N GLY A 99 -4.20 11.54 0.31
CA GLY A 99 -4.30 12.01 -1.07
C GLY A 99 -2.95 12.48 -1.64
N LYS A 100 -2.14 13.20 -0.86
CA LYS A 100 -0.78 13.59 -1.28
C LYS A 100 0.12 12.37 -1.47
N ARG A 101 0.04 11.39 -0.56
CA ARG A 101 0.80 10.13 -0.68
C ARG A 101 0.36 9.31 -1.89
N LEU A 102 -0.94 9.29 -2.18
CA LEU A 102 -1.47 8.69 -3.41
C LEU A 102 -0.89 9.36 -4.66
N SER A 103 -0.85 10.70 -4.70
CA SER A 103 -0.22 11.41 -5.83
C SER A 103 1.25 11.05 -6.01
N ALA A 104 2.01 10.93 -4.92
CA ALA A 104 3.40 10.50 -4.97
C ALA A 104 3.54 9.04 -5.42
N ALA A 105 2.65 8.15 -4.98
CA ALA A 105 2.64 6.75 -5.39
C ALA A 105 2.31 6.59 -6.88
N ILE A 106 1.37 7.37 -7.42
CA ILE A 106 1.07 7.42 -8.85
C ILE A 106 2.31 7.86 -9.63
N ALA A 107 2.98 8.93 -9.21
CA ALA A 107 4.19 9.41 -9.88
C ALA A 107 5.31 8.36 -9.91
N ALA A 108 5.49 7.61 -8.81
CA ALA A 108 6.46 6.51 -8.76
C ALA A 108 6.06 5.37 -9.71
N ARG A 109 4.78 4.98 -9.73
CA ARG A 109 4.27 3.95 -10.62
C ARG A 109 4.44 4.34 -12.09
N GLU A 110 4.11 5.57 -12.46
CA GLU A 110 4.30 6.09 -13.82
C GLU A 110 5.77 6.12 -14.24
N LYS A 111 6.67 6.49 -13.32
CA LYS A 111 8.11 6.41 -13.56
C LYS A 111 8.55 4.98 -13.86
N ASP A 112 8.16 4.02 -13.02
CA ASP A 112 8.53 2.62 -13.19
C ASP A 112 7.95 2.01 -14.46
N GLU A 113 6.72 2.38 -14.82
CA GLU A 113 6.05 1.96 -16.04
C GLU A 113 6.78 2.50 -17.29
N ASN A 114 7.22 3.76 -17.25
CA ASN A 114 7.98 4.36 -18.34
C ASN A 114 9.35 3.69 -18.51
N THR A 115 10.06 3.43 -17.42
CA THR A 115 11.33 2.67 -17.45
C THR A 115 11.13 1.27 -18.03
N LEU A 116 10.05 0.57 -17.65
CA LEU A 116 9.73 -0.75 -18.20
C LEU A 116 9.50 -0.69 -19.72
N LYS A 117 8.79 0.32 -20.22
CA LYS A 117 8.57 0.53 -21.66
C LYS A 117 9.90 0.74 -22.39
N THR A 118 10.82 1.53 -21.84
CA THR A 118 12.13 1.76 -22.46
C THR A 118 13.00 0.50 -22.47
N LEU A 119 12.99 -0.29 -21.39
CA LEU A 119 13.74 -1.56 -21.33
C LEU A 119 13.25 -2.56 -22.37
N ARG A 120 11.92 -2.69 -22.51
CA ARG A 120 11.31 -3.56 -23.54
C ARG A 120 11.64 -3.07 -24.96
N ALA A 121 11.61 -1.76 -25.20
CA ALA A 121 11.97 -1.20 -26.51
C ALA A 121 13.45 -1.41 -26.85
N GLY A 122 14.32 -1.40 -25.83
CA GLY A 122 15.75 -1.65 -25.98
C GLY A 122 16.14 -3.12 -26.06
N ASN A 123 15.18 -4.06 -26.00
CA ASN A 123 15.43 -5.50 -25.87
C ASN A 123 16.42 -5.82 -24.74
N ALA A 124 16.23 -5.18 -23.58
CA ALA A 124 17.00 -5.49 -22.38
C ALA A 124 16.87 -6.98 -22.00
N ASP A 125 17.80 -7.48 -21.19
CA ASP A 125 17.78 -8.86 -20.75
C ASP A 125 16.47 -9.21 -20.02
N ALA A 126 16.06 -10.47 -20.14
CA ALA A 126 14.83 -10.94 -19.53
C ALA A 126 14.85 -10.78 -17.99
N ALA A 127 16.01 -10.89 -17.34
CA ALA A 127 16.14 -10.68 -15.91
C ALA A 127 15.90 -9.21 -15.52
N ASP A 128 16.41 -8.27 -16.31
CA ASP A 128 16.23 -6.83 -16.07
C ASP A 128 14.76 -6.42 -16.25
N ILE A 129 14.11 -6.93 -17.30
CA ILE A 129 12.68 -6.72 -17.52
C ILE A 129 11.87 -7.32 -16.36
N THR A 130 12.18 -8.54 -15.91
CA THR A 130 11.46 -9.21 -14.82
C THR A 130 11.61 -8.45 -13.49
N ARG A 131 12.80 -7.92 -13.18
CA ARG A 131 13.03 -7.09 -11.99
C ARG A 131 12.26 -5.78 -12.07
N GLN A 132 12.23 -5.13 -13.24
CA GLN A 132 11.49 -3.89 -13.41
C GLN A 132 9.96 -4.11 -13.36
N GLU A 133 9.46 -5.22 -13.89
CA GLU A 133 8.05 -5.62 -13.74
C GLU A 133 7.68 -5.80 -12.27
N PHE A 134 8.56 -6.41 -11.48
CA PHE A 134 8.33 -6.57 -10.06
C PHE A 134 8.31 -5.25 -9.28
N ARG A 135 9.21 -4.31 -9.61
CA ARG A 135 9.16 -2.94 -9.05
C ARG A 135 7.85 -2.24 -9.38
N LEU A 136 7.42 -2.34 -10.64
CA LEU A 136 6.15 -1.78 -11.07
C LEU A 136 4.97 -2.37 -10.28
N LEU A 137 4.93 -3.70 -10.10
CA LEU A 137 3.89 -4.36 -9.32
C LEU A 137 3.86 -3.90 -7.85
N GLN A 138 5.04 -3.66 -7.25
CA GLN A 138 5.11 -3.07 -5.91
C GLN A 138 4.56 -1.64 -5.90
N ALA A 139 4.93 -0.80 -6.87
CA ALA A 139 4.41 0.56 -6.98
C ALA A 139 2.90 0.60 -7.20
N GLU A 140 2.35 -0.32 -8.00
CA GLU A 140 0.91 -0.51 -8.20
C GLU A 140 0.21 -0.93 -6.90
N LEU A 141 0.82 -1.82 -6.11
CA LEU A 141 0.26 -2.21 -4.81
C LEU A 141 0.30 -1.06 -3.81
N ARG A 142 1.37 -0.26 -3.78
CA ARG A 142 1.47 0.96 -2.96
C ARG A 142 0.38 1.96 -3.33
N GLU A 143 0.19 2.23 -4.63
CA GLU A 143 -0.89 3.08 -5.14
C GLU A 143 -2.26 2.56 -4.68
N TYR A 144 -2.49 1.25 -4.82
CA TYR A 144 -3.72 0.60 -4.41
C TYR A 144 -3.98 0.67 -2.89
N GLY A 145 -2.92 0.60 -2.09
CA GLY A 145 -2.98 0.80 -0.63
C GLY A 145 -3.56 2.16 -0.27
N PHE A 146 -3.00 3.25 -0.82
CA PHE A 146 -3.54 4.59 -0.55
C PHE A 146 -4.96 4.80 -1.08
N ARG A 147 -5.32 4.20 -2.22
CA ARG A 147 -6.71 4.20 -2.71
C ARG A 147 -7.67 3.54 -1.72
N THR A 148 -7.22 2.49 -1.04
CA THR A 148 -7.98 1.78 -0.01
C THR A 148 -8.15 2.63 1.25
N GLU A 149 -7.11 3.34 1.69
CA GLU A 149 -7.20 4.28 2.82
C GLU A 149 -8.21 5.40 2.55
N ILE A 150 -8.19 5.99 1.34
CA ILE A 150 -9.16 7.02 0.94
C ILE A 150 -10.59 6.49 0.99
N ALA A 151 -10.83 5.26 0.54
CA ALA A 151 -12.15 4.64 0.62
C ALA A 151 -12.65 4.51 2.07
N GLY A 152 -11.74 4.22 3.02
CA GLY A 152 -12.05 4.23 4.45
C GLY A 152 -12.47 5.61 4.96
N TYR A 153 -11.72 6.66 4.62
CA TYR A 153 -12.09 8.04 5.01
C TYR A 153 -13.41 8.51 4.39
N ASP A 154 -13.70 8.12 3.14
CA ASP A 154 -14.98 8.41 2.51
C ASP A 154 -16.14 7.72 3.27
N ALA A 155 -15.94 6.49 3.76
CA ALA A 155 -16.92 5.79 4.60
C ALA A 155 -17.16 6.51 5.94
N LEU A 156 -16.08 6.96 6.62
CA LEU A 156 -16.18 7.73 7.86
C LEU A 156 -17.00 9.02 7.68
N ARG A 157 -16.83 9.69 6.54
CA ARG A 157 -17.61 10.88 6.18
C ARG A 157 -19.09 10.56 6.03
N LEU A 158 -19.44 9.51 5.29
CA LEU A 158 -20.84 9.11 5.09
C LEU A 158 -21.52 8.72 6.41
N HIS A 159 -20.81 8.01 7.30
CA HIS A 159 -21.31 7.71 8.64
C HIS A 159 -21.57 8.99 9.43
N THR A 160 -20.63 9.93 9.43
CA THR A 160 -20.78 11.23 10.11
C THR A 160 -21.99 12.00 9.56
N GLU A 161 -22.14 12.07 8.24
CA GLU A 161 -23.26 12.74 7.58
C GLU A 161 -24.61 12.10 7.97
N SER A 162 -24.69 10.77 8.00
CA SER A 162 -25.91 10.07 8.47
C SER A 162 -26.23 10.40 9.92
N ARG A 163 -25.22 10.48 10.80
CA ARG A 163 -25.40 10.79 12.22
C ARG A 163 -25.82 12.23 12.47
N MET A 164 -25.34 13.16 11.66
CA MET A 164 -25.84 14.55 11.71
C MET A 164 -27.31 14.61 11.32
N LEU A 165 -27.74 13.88 10.28
CA LEU A 165 -29.15 13.81 9.87
C LEU A 165 -30.04 13.16 10.94
N PHE A 166 -29.60 12.06 11.57
CA PHE A 166 -30.32 11.47 12.69
C PHE A 166 -30.46 12.45 13.86
N ALA A 167 -29.42 13.22 14.18
CA ALA A 167 -29.50 14.22 15.23
C ALA A 167 -30.50 15.34 14.88
N ASP A 168 -30.50 15.82 13.63
CA ASP A 168 -31.43 16.85 13.18
C ASP A 168 -32.89 16.35 13.15
N ALA A 169 -33.11 15.07 12.83
CA ALA A 169 -34.43 14.44 12.82
C ALA A 169 -35.10 14.41 14.22
N ASP A 170 -34.29 14.49 15.27
CA ASP A 170 -34.76 14.46 16.67
C ASP A 170 -35.05 15.85 17.23
N SER A 171 -34.94 16.90 16.41
CA SER A 171 -35.36 18.25 16.81
C SER A 171 -36.86 18.25 17.15
N LEU A 172 -37.19 18.90 18.26
CA LEU A 172 -38.57 19.07 18.70
C LEU A 172 -39.21 20.34 18.10
N ARG A 173 -38.48 21.08 17.24
CA ARG A 173 -38.97 22.31 16.56
C ARG A 173 -39.60 22.06 15.20
N ILE A 174 -39.32 20.92 14.60
CA ILE A 174 -39.75 20.59 13.24
C ILE A 174 -41.12 19.92 13.25
N SER A 175 -41.77 19.83 12.09
CA SER A 175 -43.03 19.10 11.98
C SER A 175 -42.82 17.58 11.96
N PRO A 176 -43.80 16.75 12.36
CA PRO A 176 -43.69 15.30 12.26
C PRO A 176 -43.39 14.80 10.83
N ARG A 177 -43.89 15.52 9.81
CA ARG A 177 -43.60 15.23 8.39
C ARG A 177 -42.13 15.48 8.06
N GLU A 178 -41.58 16.58 8.54
CA GLU A 178 -40.17 16.92 8.34
C GLU A 178 -39.24 15.95 9.07
N ALA A 179 -39.56 15.58 10.31
CA ALA A 179 -38.81 14.56 11.04
C ALA A 179 -38.78 13.21 10.32
N ARG A 180 -39.93 12.73 9.81
CA ARG A 180 -39.98 11.50 9.00
C ARG A 180 -39.09 11.61 7.75
N SER A 181 -39.14 12.74 7.05
CA SER A 181 -38.28 12.97 5.87
C SER A 181 -36.78 12.95 6.23
N LEU A 182 -36.38 13.54 7.35
CA LEU A 182 -34.98 13.55 7.79
C LEU A 182 -34.49 12.15 8.18
N ILE A 183 -35.33 11.32 8.79
CA ILE A 183 -35.00 9.92 9.10
C ILE A 183 -34.81 9.12 7.84
N GLU A 184 -35.73 9.21 6.88
CA GLU A 184 -35.59 8.51 5.60
C GLU A 184 -34.29 8.91 4.87
N GLN A 185 -33.90 10.19 4.96
CA GLN A 185 -32.62 10.65 4.44
C GLN A 185 -31.43 10.09 5.23
N ALA A 186 -31.51 10.07 6.56
CA ALA A 186 -30.47 9.55 7.43
C ALA A 186 -30.24 8.05 7.21
N GLU A 187 -31.32 7.27 7.08
CA GLU A 187 -31.28 5.82 6.80
C GLU A 187 -30.66 5.52 5.44
N LYS A 188 -31.07 6.26 4.39
CA LYS A 188 -30.45 6.15 3.06
C LYS A 188 -28.95 6.45 3.12
N ARG A 189 -28.57 7.54 3.80
CA ARG A 189 -27.16 7.92 3.96
C ARG A 189 -26.37 6.91 4.78
N GLN A 190 -26.97 6.34 5.83
CA GLN A 190 -26.34 5.27 6.61
C GLN A 190 -26.14 4.00 5.77
N LYS A 191 -27.08 3.67 4.88
CA LYS A 191 -26.92 2.57 3.94
C LYS A 191 -25.80 2.82 2.93
N ASP A 192 -25.67 4.06 2.45
CA ASP A 192 -24.52 4.45 1.61
C ASP A 192 -23.20 4.27 2.38
N ALA A 193 -23.17 4.63 3.67
CA ALA A 193 -22.01 4.43 4.52
C ALA A 193 -21.67 2.94 4.70
N GLN A 194 -22.66 2.07 4.91
CA GLN A 194 -22.47 0.61 4.99
C GLN A 194 -21.95 0.02 3.67
N ASN A 195 -22.42 0.53 2.53
CA ASN A 195 -21.88 0.14 1.23
C ASN A 195 -20.42 0.58 1.06
N ALA A 196 -20.07 1.77 1.57
CA ALA A 196 -18.70 2.26 1.58
C ALA A 196 -17.79 1.44 2.51
N ASP A 197 -18.27 1.01 3.68
CA ASP A 197 -17.56 0.07 4.56
C ASP A 197 -17.25 -1.23 3.82
N LYS A 198 -18.27 -1.82 3.17
CA LYS A 198 -18.09 -3.05 2.38
C LYS A 198 -17.07 -2.85 1.27
N LYS A 199 -17.15 -1.74 0.53
CA LYS A 199 -16.19 -1.42 -0.52
C LYS A 199 -14.76 -1.32 0.04
N ALA A 200 -14.57 -0.63 1.15
CA ALA A 200 -13.25 -0.48 1.76
C ALA A 200 -12.71 -1.83 2.27
N ALA A 201 -13.57 -2.68 2.83
CA ALA A 201 -13.21 -4.04 3.25
C ALA A 201 -12.85 -4.95 2.06
N ASP A 202 -13.63 -4.92 0.98
CA ASP A 202 -13.36 -5.67 -0.25
C ASP A 202 -12.04 -5.21 -0.88
N MET A 203 -11.77 -3.90 -0.88
CA MET A 203 -10.49 -3.34 -1.33
C MET A 203 -9.32 -3.76 -0.44
N LEU A 204 -9.50 -3.79 0.88
CA LEU A 204 -8.45 -4.26 1.79
C LEU A 204 -8.13 -5.75 1.56
N ALA A 205 -9.14 -6.58 1.34
CA ALA A 205 -8.95 -7.99 1.00
C ALA A 205 -8.26 -8.17 -0.37
N GLU A 206 -8.59 -7.33 -1.35
CA GLU A 206 -7.90 -7.27 -2.64
C GLU A 206 -6.42 -6.93 -2.49
N TYR A 207 -6.09 -5.95 -1.64
CA TYR A 207 -4.71 -5.56 -1.36
C TYR A 207 -3.89 -6.76 -0.85
N GLU A 208 -4.39 -7.47 0.16
CA GLU A 208 -3.69 -8.64 0.71
C GLU A 208 -3.57 -9.77 -0.31
N ARG A 209 -4.58 -9.96 -1.17
CA ARG A 209 -4.50 -10.94 -2.26
C ARG A 209 -3.39 -10.61 -3.26
N ARG A 210 -3.27 -9.32 -3.64
CA ARG A 210 -2.22 -8.85 -4.55
C ARG A 210 -0.84 -8.94 -3.91
N LYS A 211 -0.75 -8.69 -2.59
CA LYS A 211 0.48 -8.91 -1.83
C LYS A 211 0.93 -10.38 -1.87
N GLY A 212 0.01 -11.34 -1.74
CA GLY A 212 0.35 -12.76 -1.91
C GLY A 212 0.88 -13.11 -3.30
N ILE A 213 0.41 -12.41 -4.34
CA ILE A 213 0.96 -12.53 -5.70
C ILE A 213 2.39 -11.97 -5.75
N LEU A 214 2.65 -10.83 -5.11
CA LEU A 214 4.01 -10.28 -5.01
C LEU A 214 4.97 -11.24 -4.30
N ASP A 215 4.55 -11.86 -3.20
CA ASP A 215 5.40 -12.83 -2.48
C ASP A 215 5.77 -14.02 -3.38
N THR A 216 4.83 -14.47 -4.21
CA THR A 216 5.06 -15.51 -5.22
C THR A 216 6.06 -15.04 -6.28
N ARG A 217 5.89 -13.82 -6.81
CA ARG A 217 6.80 -13.23 -7.81
C ARG A 217 8.21 -13.02 -7.26
N LEU A 218 8.33 -12.61 -6.00
CA LEU A 218 9.63 -12.48 -5.32
C LEU A 218 10.33 -13.84 -5.24
N SER A 219 9.59 -14.88 -4.86
CA SER A 219 10.12 -16.25 -4.81
C SER A 219 10.59 -16.76 -6.18
N GLU A 220 9.89 -16.40 -7.27
CA GLU A 220 10.32 -16.70 -8.65
C GLU A 220 11.63 -15.98 -9.01
N LEU A 221 11.73 -14.69 -8.66
CA LEU A 221 12.94 -13.89 -8.85
C LEU A 221 14.15 -14.48 -8.12
N GLU A 222 13.98 -14.87 -6.86
CA GLU A 222 15.04 -15.49 -6.04
C GLU A 222 15.53 -16.81 -6.64
N LYS A 223 14.61 -17.68 -7.08
CA LYS A 223 14.94 -18.96 -7.72
C LYS A 223 15.72 -18.77 -9.01
N ASN A 224 15.27 -17.83 -9.86
CA ASN A 224 15.91 -17.56 -11.13
C ASN A 224 17.30 -16.91 -10.94
N GLY A 225 17.44 -16.01 -9.97
CA GLY A 225 18.71 -15.41 -9.60
C GLY A 225 19.73 -16.44 -9.10
N GLY A 226 19.32 -17.36 -8.23
CA GLY A 226 20.18 -18.45 -7.77
C GLY A 226 20.61 -19.40 -8.89
N ALA A 227 19.72 -19.69 -9.84
CA ALA A 227 20.05 -20.51 -11.00
C ALA A 227 21.09 -19.84 -11.91
N ALA A 228 20.95 -18.53 -12.16
CA ALA A 228 21.92 -17.77 -12.95
C ALA A 228 23.31 -17.75 -12.30
N LEU A 229 23.37 -17.56 -10.97
CA LEU A 229 24.62 -17.58 -10.21
C LEU A 229 25.34 -18.94 -10.34
N ALA A 230 24.62 -20.04 -10.19
CA ALA A 230 25.18 -21.38 -10.33
C ALA A 230 25.74 -21.64 -11.75
N VAL A 231 25.14 -21.07 -12.79
CA VAL A 231 25.66 -21.15 -14.16
C VAL A 231 26.99 -20.38 -14.29
N LEU A 232 27.08 -19.18 -13.72
CA LEU A 232 28.31 -18.38 -13.74
C LEU A 232 29.43 -19.08 -12.98
N ASP A 233 29.15 -19.64 -11.80
CA ASP A 233 30.13 -20.42 -11.02
C ASP A 233 30.66 -21.62 -11.81
N ALA A 234 29.77 -22.36 -12.49
CA ALA A 234 30.16 -23.49 -13.32
C ALA A 234 31.00 -23.07 -14.53
N GLN A 235 30.71 -21.92 -15.14
CA GLN A 235 31.50 -21.34 -16.23
C GLN A 235 32.88 -20.91 -15.74
N GLN A 236 32.96 -20.25 -14.59
CA GLN A 236 34.22 -19.84 -13.97
C GLN A 236 35.09 -21.04 -13.62
N ALA A 237 34.51 -22.11 -13.06
CA ALA A 237 35.23 -23.35 -12.77
C ALA A 237 35.85 -23.98 -14.03
N ARG A 238 35.15 -23.93 -15.18
CA ARG A 238 35.70 -24.38 -16.46
C ARG A 238 36.84 -23.48 -16.94
N LEU A 239 36.71 -22.16 -16.79
CA LEU A 239 37.76 -21.20 -17.12
C LEU A 239 39.04 -21.46 -16.32
N LEU A 240 38.92 -21.68 -15.01
CA LEU A 240 40.04 -22.01 -14.13
C LEU A 240 40.69 -23.35 -14.53
N GLY A 241 39.87 -24.35 -14.87
CA GLY A 241 40.37 -25.62 -15.40
C GLY A 241 41.11 -25.49 -16.74
N GLN A 242 40.66 -24.59 -17.62
CA GLN A 242 41.37 -24.29 -18.88
C GLN A 242 42.66 -23.55 -18.62
N GLN A 243 42.67 -22.57 -17.71
CA GLN A 243 43.86 -21.80 -17.35
C GLN A 243 44.98 -22.72 -16.85
N THR A 244 44.69 -23.60 -15.89
CA THR A 244 45.70 -24.54 -15.36
C THR A 244 46.25 -25.50 -16.42
N ARG A 245 45.41 -25.96 -17.36
CA ARG A 245 45.85 -26.78 -18.50
C ARG A 245 46.73 -25.99 -19.45
N ASN A 246 46.39 -24.73 -19.69
CA ASN A 246 47.16 -23.85 -20.57
C ASN A 246 48.53 -23.54 -19.96
N ASP A 247 48.59 -23.21 -18.66
CA ASP A 247 49.85 -22.97 -17.94
C ASP A 247 50.79 -24.18 -17.99
N ARG A 248 50.23 -25.39 -17.92
CA ARG A 248 50.98 -26.64 -18.12
C ARG A 248 51.52 -26.76 -19.54
N ALA A 249 50.68 -26.56 -20.55
CA ALA A 249 51.09 -26.62 -21.95
C ALA A 249 52.19 -25.60 -22.29
N ILE A 250 52.09 -24.38 -21.73
CA ILE A 250 53.12 -23.33 -21.86
C ILE A 250 54.44 -23.81 -21.27
N SER A 251 54.42 -24.44 -20.10
CA SER A 251 55.62 -24.98 -19.45
C SER A 251 56.27 -26.08 -20.30
N GLU A 252 55.49 -27.00 -20.86
CA GLU A 252 55.98 -28.07 -21.74
C GLU A 252 56.56 -27.51 -23.04
N ALA A 253 55.89 -26.53 -23.66
CA ALA A 253 56.37 -25.85 -24.86
C ALA A 253 57.68 -25.09 -24.61
N ARG A 254 57.82 -24.46 -23.44
CA ARG A 254 59.04 -23.76 -23.03
C ARG A 254 60.23 -24.71 -22.93
N ASN A 255 60.03 -25.89 -22.35
CA ASN A 255 61.07 -26.93 -22.28
C ASN A 255 61.49 -27.39 -23.68
N LYS A 256 60.52 -27.60 -24.58
CA LYS A 256 60.80 -28.01 -25.96
C LYS A 256 61.55 -26.93 -26.75
N LEU A 257 61.24 -25.66 -26.52
CA LEU A 257 61.99 -24.55 -27.12
C LEU A 257 63.45 -24.54 -26.64
N SER A 258 63.69 -24.80 -25.36
CA SER A 258 65.05 -24.90 -24.80
C SER A 258 65.85 -26.01 -25.49
N SER A 259 65.28 -27.21 -25.64
CA SER A 259 65.98 -28.33 -26.29
C SER A 259 66.28 -28.09 -27.77
N VAL A 260 65.36 -27.42 -28.49
CA VAL A 260 65.59 -27.03 -29.89
C VAL A 260 66.72 -26.00 -29.99
N THR A 261 66.74 -25.02 -29.08
CA THR A 261 67.76 -23.97 -29.06
C THR A 261 69.14 -24.53 -28.72
N GLU A 262 69.24 -25.49 -27.80
CA GLU A 262 70.49 -26.21 -27.50
C GLU A 262 71.01 -26.98 -28.71
N SER A 263 70.13 -27.71 -29.40
CA SER A 263 70.49 -28.45 -30.62
C SER A 263 70.99 -27.52 -31.72
N LEU A 264 70.34 -26.36 -31.89
CA LEU A 264 70.71 -25.35 -32.88
C LEU A 264 72.10 -24.74 -32.61
N LYS A 265 72.48 -24.52 -31.35
CA LYS A 265 73.82 -24.00 -31.00
C LYS A 265 74.95 -25.01 -31.23
N THR A 266 74.61 -26.29 -31.34
CA THR A 266 75.58 -27.38 -31.53
C THR A 266 75.85 -27.64 -33.01
N ALA A 267 74.92 -27.24 -33.88
CA ALA A 267 75.03 -27.29 -35.34
C ALA A 267 75.83 -26.10 -35.88
#